data_AF-A0A080ZPC0-F1
#
_entry.id   AF-A0A080ZPC0-F1
#
_cell.length_a   1.000
_cell.length_b   1.000
_cell.length_c   1.000
_cell.angle_alpha   90.00
_cell.angle_beta   90.00
_cell.angle_gamma   90.00
#
_symmetry.space_group_name_H-M   'P 1'
#
loop_
_entity.id
_entity.type
_entity.pdbx_description
1 polymer ?
#
loop_
_entity_poly.entity_id
_entity_poly.type
_entity_poly.pdbx_seq_one_letter_code
_entity_poly.pdbx_strand_id
1 'polypeptide(L)'
;MKMDDRFDAMLAQMAQQHGGVEPLLESFFGFLHRKTDFYVVSSDPVRHKMGFLPGQAQQKVLNAFQKYPMKNLSGSAEGAANTTTTTRTTPATKTENTRIRGAPAAKREPQLTEDGKQVPVGNGGVAANYTWTQTLEDVSIQMELAQATRAKDLNCRIEATKLRVTLKSDPTKPLLEGELPEKIRADESIWSLESNQTLNISLEKIKPTWWASALKGGPEIDTSQVDSRRNIQDYDEATQGAIRKAVYDQRQQQVTGVPLTPEEQMLQEAKDLPGSPFLPSTQDK
;
A
#
# COMPACT_ATOMS: atom_id res chain seq x y z
N MET A 1 11.47 -14.92 18.80
CA MET A 1 10.33 -14.17 19.35
C MET A 1 9.80 -13.36 18.20
N LYS A 2 8.67 -13.78 17.57
CA LYS A 2 8.14 -13.09 16.38
C LYS A 2 7.82 -11.66 16.80
N MET A 3 8.39 -10.69 16.09
CA MET A 3 7.96 -9.31 16.19
C MET A 3 6.46 -9.28 15.86
N ASP A 4 5.71 -8.39 16.48
CA ASP A 4 4.26 -8.25 16.29
C ASP A 4 3.97 -7.90 14.80
N ASP A 5 3.78 -8.90 13.94
CA ASP A 5 3.41 -8.76 12.51
C ASP A 5 2.03 -8.07 12.34
N ARG A 6 1.35 -7.79 13.47
CA ARG A 6 0.07 -7.11 13.58
C ARG A 6 0.00 -5.75 12.87
N PHE A 7 1.12 -5.07 12.71
CA PHE A 7 1.17 -3.77 12.01
C PHE A 7 1.69 -3.87 10.58
N ASP A 8 2.10 -5.05 10.12
CA ASP A 8 2.75 -5.23 8.82
C ASP A 8 1.81 -4.83 7.68
N ALA A 9 0.52 -5.16 7.77
CA ALA A 9 -0.47 -4.76 6.77
C ALA A 9 -0.58 -3.23 6.64
N MET A 10 -0.61 -2.52 7.77
CA MET A 10 -0.68 -1.06 7.79
C MET A 10 0.63 -0.41 7.29
N LEU A 11 1.78 -0.96 7.70
CA LEU A 11 3.10 -0.49 7.25
C LEU A 11 3.31 -0.76 5.76
N ALA A 12 2.85 -1.91 5.26
CA ALA A 12 2.86 -2.24 3.85
C ALA A 12 1.97 -1.28 3.05
N GLN A 13 0.76 -0.98 3.53
CA GLN A 13 -0.12 0.01 2.90
C GLN A 13 0.53 1.39 2.85
N MET A 14 1.16 1.83 3.95
CA MET A 14 1.89 3.11 3.97
C MET A 14 3.05 3.08 2.97
N ALA A 15 3.84 1.99 2.95
CA ALA A 15 4.94 1.81 2.02
C ALA A 15 4.51 1.76 0.54
N GLN A 16 3.30 1.30 0.23
CA GLN A 16 2.75 1.31 -1.12
C GLN A 16 2.29 2.71 -1.56
N GLN A 17 1.77 3.51 -0.63
CA GLN A 17 1.36 4.90 -0.89
C GLN A 17 2.56 5.83 -1.10
N HIS A 18 3.69 5.49 -0.48
CA HIS A 18 4.94 6.20 -0.70
C HIS A 18 5.69 5.55 -1.86
N GLY A 19 6.08 6.32 -2.88
CA GLY A 19 6.79 5.80 -4.07
C GLY A 19 8.24 5.31 -3.81
N GLY A 20 8.58 4.97 -2.57
CA GLY A 20 9.92 4.54 -2.15
C GLY A 20 10.08 4.51 -0.63
N VAL A 21 11.21 3.99 -0.16
CA VAL A 21 11.54 3.94 1.27
C VAL A 21 11.88 5.32 1.83
N GLU A 22 12.51 6.19 1.04
CA GLU A 22 12.89 7.54 1.46
C GLU A 22 11.67 8.42 1.78
N PRO A 23 10.65 8.54 0.90
CA PRO A 23 9.43 9.30 1.22
C PRO A 23 8.62 8.72 2.39
N LEU A 24 8.68 7.39 2.57
CA LEU A 24 8.07 6.72 3.72
C LEU A 24 8.76 7.12 5.02
N LEU A 25 10.09 7.06 5.05
CA LEU A 25 10.89 7.47 6.21
C LEU A 25 10.70 8.96 6.51
N GLU A 26 10.65 9.82 5.49
CA GLU A 26 10.36 11.25 5.67
C GLU A 26 8.99 11.48 6.32
N SER A 27 7.97 10.73 5.88
CA SER A 27 6.63 10.82 6.45
C SER A 27 6.55 10.29 7.88
N PHE A 28 7.26 9.21 8.17
CA PHE A 28 7.38 8.63 9.51
C PHE A 28 8.09 9.58 10.48
N PHE A 29 9.26 10.11 10.12
CA PHE A 29 9.98 11.07 10.94
C PHE A 29 9.25 12.41 11.05
N GLY A 30 8.55 12.82 9.98
CA GLY A 30 7.66 13.98 10.00
C GLY A 30 6.48 13.80 10.96
N PHE A 31 5.91 12.60 11.06
CA PHE A 31 4.90 12.28 12.07
C PHE A 31 5.48 12.39 13.48
N LEU A 32 6.63 11.77 13.74
CA LEU A 32 7.30 11.85 15.05
C LEU A 32 7.58 13.30 15.45
N HIS A 33 8.07 14.13 14.51
CA HIS A 33 8.31 15.54 14.76
C HIS A 33 7.04 16.34 15.12
N ARG A 34 5.90 16.05 14.48
CA ARG A 34 4.65 16.82 14.67
C ARG A 34 3.78 16.34 15.82
N LYS A 35 3.84 15.05 16.17
CA LYS A 35 2.86 14.39 17.03
C LYS A 35 3.45 13.76 18.28
N THR A 36 4.77 13.82 18.45
CA THR A 36 5.45 13.25 19.61
C THR A 36 6.49 14.24 20.13
N ASP A 37 7.00 13.97 21.33
CA ASP A 37 8.13 14.68 21.92
C ASP A 37 9.49 14.14 21.44
N PHE A 38 9.52 13.28 20.41
CA PHE A 38 10.72 12.59 19.95
C PHE A 38 11.85 13.53 19.50
N TYR A 39 11.50 14.70 18.98
CA TYR A 39 12.44 15.74 18.55
C TYR A 39 12.62 16.86 19.59
N VAL A 40 12.01 16.76 20.76
CA VAL A 40 12.17 17.75 21.84
C VAL A 40 13.47 17.45 22.57
N VAL A 41 14.37 18.43 22.58
CA VAL A 41 15.62 18.34 23.35
C VAL A 41 15.38 18.96 24.73
N SER A 42 15.60 18.17 25.78
CA SER A 42 15.48 18.61 27.17
C SER A 42 16.81 18.40 27.89
N SER A 43 17.24 19.39 28.68
CA SER A 43 18.39 19.27 29.58
C SER A 43 18.11 18.40 30.80
N ASP A 44 16.83 18.22 31.16
CA ASP A 44 16.37 17.35 32.24
C ASP A 44 15.03 16.67 31.87
N PRO A 45 15.08 15.60 31.06
CA PRO A 45 13.89 14.86 30.63
C PRO A 45 13.05 14.28 31.78
N VAL A 46 13.68 13.98 32.93
CA VAL A 46 13.00 13.38 34.09
C VAL A 46 12.10 14.41 34.76
N ARG A 47 12.60 15.64 34.92
CA ARG A 47 11.83 16.74 35.50
C ARG A 47 10.70 17.21 34.59
N HIS A 48 10.96 17.30 33.29
CA HIS A 48 9.98 17.79 32.31
C HIS A 48 9.01 16.70 31.80
N LYS A 49 9.30 15.42 32.08
CA LYS A 49 8.54 14.24 31.62
C LYS A 49 8.32 14.20 30.10
N MET A 50 9.16 14.90 29.35
CA MET A 50 9.08 14.98 27.90
C MET A 50 10.44 15.27 27.28
N GLY A 51 10.61 14.79 26.06
CA GLY A 51 11.81 14.98 25.26
C GLY A 51 12.98 14.09 25.68
N PHE A 52 14.10 14.27 24.99
CA PHE A 52 15.31 13.47 25.14
C PHE A 52 16.54 14.36 25.34
N LEU A 53 17.60 13.81 25.93
CA LEU A 53 18.90 14.49 25.95
C LEU A 53 19.42 14.69 24.51
N PRO A 54 20.26 15.70 24.25
CA PRO A 54 20.88 15.89 22.94
C PRO A 54 21.49 14.59 22.40
N GLY A 55 21.11 14.20 21.18
CA GLY A 55 21.60 12.99 20.49
C GLY A 55 20.94 11.66 20.90
N GLN A 56 20.21 11.61 22.02
CA GLN A 56 19.66 10.37 22.54
C GLN A 56 18.53 9.80 21.66
N ALA A 57 17.69 10.67 21.08
CA ALA A 57 16.63 10.26 20.15
C ALA A 57 17.22 9.60 18.88
N GLN A 58 18.29 10.17 18.33
CA GLN A 58 19.01 9.64 17.17
C GLN A 58 19.61 8.26 17.46
N GLN A 59 20.24 8.11 18.63
CA GLN A 59 20.79 6.82 19.06
C GLN A 59 19.72 5.74 19.20
N LYS A 60 18.49 6.09 19.62
CA LYS A 60 17.38 5.13 19.71
C LYS A 60 16.97 4.58 18.34
N VAL A 61 16.90 5.43 17.32
CA VAL A 61 16.63 4.99 15.93
C VAL A 61 17.73 4.07 15.43
N LEU A 62 18.99 4.47 15.63
CA LEU A 62 20.15 3.68 15.18
C LEU A 62 20.18 2.30 15.84
N ASN A 63 19.94 2.24 17.16
CA ASN A 63 19.86 0.98 17.90
C ASN A 63 18.69 0.13 17.42
N ALA A 64 17.53 0.72 17.09
CA ALA A 64 16.39 -0.01 16.57
C ALA A 64 16.65 -0.59 15.18
N PHE A 65 17.33 0.15 14.31
CA PHE A 65 17.75 -0.32 12.99
C PHE A 65 18.73 -1.50 13.09
N GLN A 66 19.73 -1.41 13.96
CA GLN A 66 20.74 -2.45 14.17
C GLN A 66 20.21 -3.76 14.76
N LYS A 67 18.97 -3.79 15.29
CA LYS A 67 18.35 -5.03 15.77
C LYS A 67 18.05 -6.03 14.67
N TYR A 68 17.98 -5.59 13.41
CA TYR A 68 17.65 -6.44 12.28
C TYR A 68 18.87 -6.58 11.37
N PRO A 69 19.36 -7.81 11.12
CA PRO A 69 20.52 -8.03 10.27
C PRO A 69 20.20 -7.69 8.80
N MET A 70 21.19 -7.11 8.11
CA MET A 70 21.09 -6.85 6.67
C MET A 70 21.00 -8.18 5.90
N LYS A 71 20.15 -8.22 4.87
CA LYS A 71 20.01 -9.38 3.99
C LYS A 71 20.88 -9.15 2.74
N ASN A 72 21.89 -9.99 2.54
CA ASN A 72 22.71 -9.96 1.33
C ASN A 72 21.98 -10.70 0.20
N LEU A 73 21.96 -10.11 -0.99
CA LEU A 73 21.24 -10.64 -2.16
C LEU A 73 21.99 -11.75 -2.92
N SER A 74 23.10 -12.25 -2.37
CA SER A 74 23.84 -13.40 -2.89
C SER A 74 23.62 -14.60 -1.98
N GLY A 75 23.07 -15.69 -2.52
CA GLY A 75 23.04 -16.97 -1.80
C GLY A 75 24.46 -17.48 -1.59
N SER A 76 25.01 -17.24 -0.40
CA SER A 76 26.17 -17.92 0.18
C SER A 76 26.24 -17.58 1.67
N ALA A 77 26.52 -18.60 2.46
CA ALA A 77 26.49 -18.58 3.91
C ALA A 77 27.60 -17.73 4.55
N GLU A 78 27.34 -17.36 5.82
CA GLU A 78 28.28 -17.03 6.91
C GLU A 78 29.01 -15.66 6.93
N GLY A 79 28.84 -14.96 8.06
CA GLY A 79 29.99 -14.63 8.92
C GLY A 79 30.47 -13.18 9.01
N ALA A 80 30.16 -12.57 10.16
CA ALA A 80 30.98 -11.62 10.92
C ALA A 80 31.05 -10.12 10.52
N ALA A 81 30.99 -9.31 11.58
CA ALA A 81 30.94 -7.87 11.66
C ALA A 81 32.29 -7.16 11.45
N ASN A 82 32.30 -5.91 10.95
CA ASN A 82 32.73 -4.74 11.72
C ASN A 82 32.54 -3.39 10.99
N THR A 83 31.91 -2.45 11.70
CA THR A 83 32.20 -1.01 11.89
C THR A 83 33.17 -0.30 10.91
N THR A 84 32.78 0.85 10.33
CA THR A 84 33.27 2.21 10.70
C THR A 84 32.73 3.30 9.75
N THR A 85 32.06 4.28 10.36
CA THR A 85 31.98 5.74 10.11
C THR A 85 32.76 6.33 8.93
N THR A 86 32.11 7.20 8.13
CA THR A 86 32.67 8.53 7.75
C THR A 86 31.55 9.47 7.29
N THR A 87 31.38 10.53 8.08
CA THR A 87 30.73 11.81 7.79
C THR A 87 31.31 12.50 6.55
N ARG A 88 30.45 13.07 5.69
CA ARG A 88 30.74 14.37 5.07
C ARG A 88 29.49 15.09 4.56
N THR A 89 29.61 16.40 4.58
CA THR A 89 28.60 17.43 4.75
C THR A 89 28.39 18.21 3.44
N THR A 90 27.12 18.59 3.16
CA THR A 90 26.63 19.81 2.44
C THR A 90 26.99 20.01 0.94
N PRO A 91 26.30 20.90 0.17
CA PRO A 91 25.21 21.84 0.52
C PRO A 91 23.97 21.80 -0.41
N ALA A 92 22.97 22.58 0.02
CA ALA A 92 21.67 22.85 -0.56
C ALA A 92 21.64 23.39 -1.99
N THR A 93 20.56 23.08 -2.71
CA THR A 93 19.95 23.99 -3.70
C THR A 93 18.45 24.06 -3.47
N LYS A 94 17.97 25.30 -3.31
CA LYS A 94 16.58 25.73 -3.17
C LYS A 94 15.85 25.64 -4.52
N THR A 95 14.63 25.13 -4.51
CA THR A 95 13.46 25.63 -5.28
C THR A 95 12.21 25.15 -4.54
N GLU A 96 11.66 25.94 -3.61
CA GLU A 96 10.50 26.82 -3.82
C GLU A 96 9.23 26.04 -4.24
N ASN A 97 8.51 25.42 -3.29
CA ASN A 97 7.44 26.00 -2.44
C ASN A 97 6.10 26.22 -3.18
N THR A 98 5.28 25.17 -3.33
CA THR A 98 3.81 25.33 -3.29
C THR A 98 3.26 24.56 -2.11
N ARG A 99 3.05 25.34 -1.06
CA ARG A 99 2.49 25.04 0.24
C ARG A 99 1.02 24.63 0.11
N ILE A 100 0.68 23.37 0.41
CA ILE A 100 -0.64 23.06 0.98
C ILE A 100 -0.43 22.60 2.43
N ARG A 101 -0.77 23.53 3.33
CA ARG A 101 -0.74 23.38 4.78
C ARG A 101 -1.71 22.28 5.20
N GLY A 102 -1.21 21.41 6.08
CA GLY A 102 -2.06 20.51 6.85
C GLY A 102 -2.98 21.27 7.81
N ALA A 103 -4.20 20.74 7.90
CA ALA A 103 -5.18 20.99 8.95
C ALA A 103 -5.64 19.61 9.50
N PRO A 104 -6.23 19.55 10.71
CA PRO A 104 -6.40 18.33 11.50
C PRO A 104 -7.44 17.37 10.89
N ALA A 105 -7.50 16.13 11.39
CA ALA A 105 -8.48 15.11 11.04
C ALA A 105 -9.91 15.53 11.42
N ALA A 106 -10.48 16.45 10.65
CA ALA A 106 -11.91 16.59 10.45
C ALA A 106 -12.33 15.55 9.41
N LYS A 107 -13.60 15.12 9.46
CA LYS A 107 -14.26 14.28 8.44
C LYS A 107 -13.70 14.66 7.06
N ARG A 108 -12.92 13.76 6.45
CA ARG A 108 -12.34 14.02 5.12
C ARG A 108 -13.51 14.12 4.15
N GLU A 109 -13.83 15.34 3.73
CA GLU A 109 -14.80 15.53 2.66
C GLU A 109 -14.27 14.81 1.42
N PRO A 110 -15.07 13.92 0.81
CA PRO A 110 -14.63 13.21 -0.37
C PRO A 110 -14.38 14.21 -1.50
N GLN A 111 -13.26 14.05 -2.19
CA GLN A 111 -13.04 14.80 -3.43
C GLN A 111 -14.02 14.28 -4.48
N LEU A 112 -14.72 15.19 -5.15
CA LEU A 112 -15.67 14.85 -6.19
C LEU A 112 -15.04 15.07 -7.56
N THR A 113 -15.37 14.19 -8.50
CA THR A 113 -15.10 14.39 -9.93
C THR A 113 -16.05 15.44 -10.50
N GLU A 114 -15.82 15.85 -11.74
CA GLU A 114 -16.70 16.78 -12.47
C GLU A 114 -18.14 16.25 -12.57
N ASP A 115 -18.31 14.93 -12.64
CA ASP A 115 -19.61 14.24 -12.66
C ASP A 115 -20.26 14.09 -11.28
N GLY A 116 -19.66 14.66 -10.22
CA GLY A 116 -20.19 14.60 -8.85
C GLY A 116 -20.01 13.25 -8.15
N LYS A 117 -19.21 12.33 -8.71
CA LYS A 117 -18.85 11.05 -8.07
C LYS A 117 -17.61 11.22 -7.20
N GLN A 118 -17.45 10.37 -6.19
CA GLN A 118 -16.27 10.44 -5.33
C GLN A 118 -15.03 9.85 -6.03
N VAL A 119 -13.90 10.54 -5.90
CA VAL A 119 -12.59 9.95 -6.23
C VAL A 119 -12.31 8.83 -5.22
N PRO A 120 -12.04 7.59 -5.68
CA PRO A 120 -11.92 6.46 -4.78
C PRO A 120 -10.69 6.56 -3.86
N VAL A 121 -10.89 6.32 -2.57
CA VAL A 121 -9.80 6.18 -1.58
C VAL A 121 -9.77 4.73 -1.12
N GLY A 122 -8.66 4.03 -1.35
CA GLY A 122 -8.60 2.58 -1.12
C GLY A 122 -9.62 1.80 -1.95
N ASN A 123 -9.85 2.28 -3.18
CA ASN A 123 -10.88 1.77 -4.11
C ASN A 123 -12.33 1.84 -3.60
N GLY A 124 -12.58 2.49 -2.47
CA GLY A 124 -13.93 2.76 -1.94
C GLY A 124 -14.17 4.24 -1.68
N GLY A 125 -15.09 4.56 -0.77
CA GLY A 125 -15.60 5.92 -0.61
C GLY A 125 -16.01 6.27 0.82
N VAL A 126 -16.59 7.46 0.96
CA VAL A 126 -17.01 8.05 2.23
C VAL A 126 -18.52 8.29 2.22
N ALA A 127 -19.21 7.80 3.23
CA ALA A 127 -20.61 8.08 3.50
C ALA A 127 -20.76 8.96 4.76
N ALA A 128 -21.99 9.35 5.09
CA ALA A 128 -22.26 10.26 6.21
C ALA A 128 -21.83 9.69 7.58
N ASN A 129 -21.96 8.37 7.76
CA ASN A 129 -21.74 7.65 9.03
C ASN A 129 -20.70 6.53 8.94
N TYR A 130 -20.14 6.24 7.77
CA TYR A 130 -19.12 5.21 7.61
C TYR A 130 -18.19 5.52 6.43
N THR A 131 -17.02 4.91 6.44
CA THR A 131 -16.09 4.84 5.30
C THR A 131 -15.99 3.41 4.84
N TRP A 132 -15.67 3.19 3.57
CA TRP A 132 -15.52 1.84 3.05
C TRP A 132 -14.43 1.77 2.00
N THR A 133 -13.79 0.61 1.91
CA THR A 133 -12.78 0.24 0.92
C THR A 133 -13.17 -1.10 0.28
N GLN A 134 -12.57 -1.45 -0.84
CA GLN A 134 -12.85 -2.73 -1.49
C GLN A 134 -11.67 -3.24 -2.30
N THR A 135 -11.68 -4.56 -2.52
CA THR A 135 -10.94 -5.20 -3.59
C THR A 135 -11.93 -5.77 -4.62
N LEU A 136 -11.44 -6.56 -5.58
CA LEU A 136 -12.34 -7.33 -6.44
C LEU A 136 -13.15 -8.36 -5.63
N GLU A 137 -12.59 -8.86 -4.53
CA GLU A 137 -13.09 -10.03 -3.80
C GLU A 137 -13.91 -9.63 -2.55
N ASP A 138 -13.59 -8.50 -1.91
CA ASP A 138 -14.23 -8.11 -0.65
C ASP A 138 -14.62 -6.62 -0.61
N VAL A 139 -15.48 -6.28 0.35
CA VAL A 139 -15.77 -4.90 0.79
C VAL A 139 -15.55 -4.80 2.29
N SER A 140 -14.78 -3.80 2.72
CA SER A 140 -14.55 -3.49 4.12
C SER A 140 -15.23 -2.16 4.49
N ILE A 141 -16.16 -2.19 5.44
CA ILE A 141 -16.90 -1.03 5.96
C ILE A 141 -16.41 -0.73 7.37
N GLN A 142 -16.05 0.53 7.61
CA GLN A 142 -15.62 1.04 8.90
C GLN A 142 -16.56 2.16 9.37
N MET A 143 -17.13 2.01 10.57
CA MET A 143 -18.06 2.97 11.17
C MET A 143 -17.62 3.32 12.59
N GLU A 144 -17.57 4.62 12.90
CA GLU A 144 -17.38 5.06 14.28
C GLU A 144 -18.70 5.05 15.05
N LEU A 145 -18.66 4.44 16.22
CA LEU A 145 -19.76 4.33 17.17
C LEU A 145 -19.55 5.29 18.34
N ALA A 146 -20.62 5.58 19.07
CA ALA A 146 -20.53 6.36 20.30
C ALA A 146 -19.60 5.68 21.32
N GLN A 147 -18.85 6.51 22.07
CA GLN A 147 -17.89 6.04 23.07
C GLN A 147 -18.54 5.05 24.05
N ALA A 148 -17.88 3.90 24.26
CA ALA A 148 -18.26 2.79 25.14
C ALA A 148 -19.30 1.78 24.61
N THR A 149 -19.51 1.69 23.29
CA THR A 149 -20.30 0.59 22.72
C THR A 149 -19.52 -0.72 22.84
N ARG A 150 -20.12 -1.78 23.40
CA ARG A 150 -19.49 -3.11 23.46
C ARG A 150 -20.08 -4.02 22.40
N ALA A 151 -19.32 -5.03 21.96
CA ALA A 151 -19.76 -5.98 20.93
C ALA A 151 -21.09 -6.66 21.30
N LYS A 152 -21.29 -7.00 22.58
CA LYS A 152 -22.53 -7.62 23.07
C LYS A 152 -23.77 -6.72 22.96
N ASP A 153 -23.57 -5.41 22.87
CA ASP A 153 -24.64 -4.41 22.78
C ASP A 153 -25.08 -4.19 21.33
N LEU A 154 -24.31 -4.73 20.36
CA LEU A 154 -24.61 -4.65 18.93
C LEU A 154 -25.36 -5.89 18.44
N ASN A 155 -26.19 -5.68 17.43
CA ASN A 155 -26.80 -6.72 16.62
C ASN A 155 -26.44 -6.44 15.15
N CYS A 156 -25.41 -7.11 14.66
CA CYS A 156 -24.95 -7.04 13.28
C CYS A 156 -25.47 -8.27 12.54
N ARG A 157 -26.44 -8.05 11.64
CA ARG A 157 -26.99 -9.05 10.74
C ARG A 157 -26.43 -8.83 9.34
N ILE A 158 -25.65 -9.81 8.89
CA ILE A 158 -25.09 -9.87 7.55
C ILE A 158 -25.89 -10.94 6.81
N GLU A 159 -26.61 -10.55 5.77
CA GLU A 159 -27.37 -11.43 4.89
C GLU A 159 -26.78 -11.35 3.48
N ALA A 160 -27.09 -12.33 2.63
CA ALA A 160 -26.52 -12.42 1.28
C ALA A 160 -26.70 -11.15 0.43
N THR A 161 -27.75 -10.35 0.68
CA THR A 161 -28.03 -9.11 -0.07
C THR A 161 -28.32 -7.91 0.83
N LYS A 162 -28.23 -8.05 2.15
CA LYS A 162 -28.64 -6.99 3.10
C LYS A 162 -27.67 -6.92 4.26
N LEU A 163 -27.43 -5.70 4.71
CA LEU A 163 -26.65 -5.44 5.92
C LEU A 163 -27.51 -4.64 6.89
N ARG A 164 -27.54 -5.07 8.14
CA ARG A 164 -28.23 -4.35 9.21
C ARG A 164 -27.44 -4.39 10.51
N VAL A 165 -27.13 -3.22 11.04
CA VAL A 165 -26.45 -3.01 12.31
C VAL A 165 -27.34 -2.17 13.20
N THR A 166 -27.71 -2.69 14.37
CA THR A 166 -28.51 -1.98 15.37
C THR A 166 -27.92 -2.12 16.77
N LEU A 167 -28.29 -1.21 17.68
CA LEU A 167 -28.05 -1.40 19.11
C LEU A 167 -29.17 -2.25 19.71
N LYS A 168 -28.84 -3.18 20.59
CA LYS A 168 -29.86 -4.00 21.29
C LYS A 168 -30.74 -3.16 22.22
N SER A 169 -30.24 -2.04 22.72
CA SER A 169 -31.01 -1.09 23.53
C SER A 169 -32.06 -0.32 22.73
N ASP A 170 -31.83 -0.13 21.43
CA ASP A 170 -32.73 0.56 20.50
C ASP A 170 -32.73 -0.16 19.15
N PRO A 171 -33.47 -1.28 19.04
CA PRO A 171 -33.53 -2.06 17.80
C PRO A 171 -34.33 -1.35 16.70
N THR A 172 -35.04 -0.26 17.01
CA THR A 172 -35.89 0.46 16.04
C THR A 172 -35.10 1.44 15.19
N LYS A 173 -33.97 1.92 15.71
CA LYS A 173 -33.08 2.86 15.02
C LYS A 173 -31.81 2.15 14.55
N PRO A 174 -31.70 1.80 13.26
CA PRO A 174 -30.47 1.20 12.74
C PRO A 174 -29.31 2.19 12.73
N LEU A 175 -28.13 1.72 13.12
CA LEU A 175 -26.87 2.45 12.97
C LEU A 175 -26.41 2.44 11.51
N LEU A 176 -26.62 1.31 10.84
CA LEU A 176 -26.35 1.09 9.43
C LEU A 176 -27.37 0.08 8.90
N GLU A 177 -28.11 0.43 7.85
CA GLU A 177 -29.05 -0.48 7.21
C GLU A 177 -29.12 -0.18 5.71
N GLY A 178 -29.09 -1.22 4.89
CA GLY A 178 -29.24 -1.08 3.45
C GLY A 178 -29.15 -2.40 2.70
N GLU A 179 -29.47 -2.34 1.41
CA GLU A 179 -29.30 -3.43 0.47
C GLU A 179 -27.90 -3.36 -0.17
N LEU A 180 -27.23 -4.49 -0.29
CA LEU A 180 -25.94 -4.61 -0.95
C LEU A 180 -26.11 -4.55 -2.48
N PRO A 181 -25.16 -3.96 -3.23
CA PRO A 181 -25.20 -3.92 -4.69
C PRO A 181 -25.36 -5.30 -5.33
N GLU A 182 -24.64 -6.29 -4.81
CA GLU A 182 -24.57 -7.67 -5.29
C GLU A 182 -24.53 -8.67 -4.12
N LYS A 183 -24.67 -9.96 -4.45
CA LYS A 183 -24.65 -11.02 -3.43
C LYS A 183 -23.26 -11.25 -2.82
N ILE A 184 -23.25 -11.50 -1.51
CA ILE A 184 -22.09 -11.87 -0.71
C ILE A 184 -22.20 -13.27 -0.11
N ARG A 185 -21.08 -13.84 0.30
CA ARG A 185 -20.99 -15.04 1.14
C ARG A 185 -21.13 -14.63 2.60
N ALA A 186 -22.37 -14.61 3.09
CA ALA A 186 -22.67 -14.12 4.43
C ALA A 186 -22.02 -14.96 5.55
N ASP A 187 -21.75 -16.24 5.28
CA ASP A 187 -21.07 -17.19 6.15
C ASP A 187 -19.55 -16.97 6.25
N GLU A 188 -18.93 -16.44 5.18
CA GLU A 188 -17.51 -16.06 5.16
C GLU A 188 -17.29 -14.59 5.59
N SER A 189 -18.36 -13.80 5.61
CA SER A 189 -18.31 -12.40 6.02
C SER A 189 -18.29 -12.25 7.55
N ILE A 190 -17.47 -11.33 8.05
CA ILE A 190 -17.24 -11.13 9.48
C ILE A 190 -17.40 -9.68 9.90
N TRP A 191 -17.65 -9.46 11.19
CA TRP A 191 -17.58 -8.14 11.79
C TRP A 191 -16.80 -8.20 13.09
N SER A 192 -16.15 -7.09 13.44
CA SER A 192 -15.39 -6.93 14.68
C SER A 192 -15.53 -5.51 15.22
N LEU A 193 -15.32 -5.36 16.52
CA LEU A 193 -15.37 -4.06 17.19
C LEU A 193 -14.03 -3.76 17.85
N GLU A 194 -13.35 -2.74 17.37
CA GLU A 194 -12.05 -2.28 17.88
C GLU A 194 -12.22 -1.17 18.90
N SER A 195 -11.48 -1.28 20.01
CA SER A 195 -11.39 -0.26 21.06
C SER A 195 -12.75 0.23 21.61
N ASN A 196 -13.80 -0.58 21.51
CA ASN A 196 -15.18 -0.21 21.86
C ASN A 196 -15.70 1.06 21.17
N GLN A 197 -15.18 1.37 19.98
CA GLN A 197 -15.48 2.61 19.25
C GLN A 197 -15.60 2.41 17.75
N THR A 198 -14.82 1.51 17.14
CA THR A 198 -14.77 1.37 15.68
C THR A 198 -15.29 0.01 15.25
N LEU A 199 -16.42 0.01 14.55
CA LEU A 199 -17.00 -1.19 13.97
C LEU A 199 -16.41 -1.43 12.58
N ASN A 200 -15.80 -2.60 12.39
CA ASN A 200 -15.27 -3.07 11.12
C ASN A 200 -16.12 -4.24 10.63
N ILE A 201 -16.59 -4.17 9.39
CA ILE A 201 -17.40 -5.19 8.73
C ILE A 201 -16.72 -5.57 7.42
N SER A 202 -16.33 -6.82 7.27
CA SER A 202 -15.70 -7.36 6.07
C SER A 202 -16.68 -8.31 5.37
N LEU A 203 -17.03 -7.98 4.13
CA LEU A 203 -18.03 -8.66 3.32
C LEU A 203 -17.36 -9.34 2.12
N GLU A 204 -17.53 -10.66 2.01
CA GLU A 204 -16.94 -11.47 0.94
C GLU A 204 -17.87 -11.54 -0.27
N LYS A 205 -17.43 -11.03 -1.43
CA LYS A 205 -18.24 -11.01 -2.66
C LYS A 205 -18.31 -12.42 -3.26
N ILE A 206 -19.48 -12.80 -3.79
CA ILE A 206 -19.59 -14.03 -4.57
C ILE A 206 -18.93 -13.87 -5.94
N LYS A 207 -19.20 -12.72 -6.59
CA LYS A 207 -18.69 -12.41 -7.92
C LYS A 207 -17.61 -11.32 -7.79
N PRO A 208 -16.38 -11.57 -8.30
CA PRO A 208 -15.35 -10.55 -8.30
C PRO A 208 -15.77 -9.34 -9.15
N THR A 209 -16.04 -8.20 -8.52
CA THR A 209 -16.54 -7.01 -9.21
C THR A 209 -16.33 -5.74 -8.38
N TRP A 210 -16.15 -4.61 -9.06
CA TRP A 210 -16.10 -3.30 -8.42
C TRP A 210 -17.50 -2.78 -8.12
N TRP A 211 -17.73 -2.32 -6.89
CA TRP A 211 -18.99 -1.69 -6.47
C TRP A 211 -18.85 -0.18 -6.52
N ALA A 212 -19.86 0.51 -7.02
CA ALA A 212 -19.89 1.98 -7.00
C ALA A 212 -20.20 2.53 -5.60
N SER A 213 -20.88 1.77 -4.75
CA SER A 213 -21.23 2.13 -3.38
C SER A 213 -21.25 0.89 -2.49
N ALA A 214 -21.03 1.03 -1.17
CA ALA A 214 -21.13 -0.11 -0.24
C ALA A 214 -22.58 -0.59 -0.04
N LEU A 215 -23.53 0.34 -0.06
CA LEU A 215 -24.97 0.09 0.05
C LEU A 215 -25.68 0.82 -1.09
N LYS A 216 -26.69 0.18 -1.69
CA LYS A 216 -27.50 0.76 -2.76
C LYS A 216 -28.12 2.08 -2.32
N GLY A 217 -28.07 3.09 -3.19
CA GLY A 217 -28.56 4.45 -2.91
C GLY A 217 -27.63 5.30 -2.03
N GLY A 218 -26.48 4.75 -1.61
CA GLY A 218 -25.42 5.53 -0.97
C GLY A 218 -24.60 6.35 -1.98
N PRO A 219 -23.69 7.22 -1.50
CA PRO A 219 -22.79 7.98 -2.35
C PRO A 219 -21.90 7.06 -3.20
N GLU A 220 -21.78 7.39 -4.49
CA GLU A 220 -21.04 6.57 -5.45
C GLU A 220 -19.62 7.09 -5.70
N ILE A 221 -18.69 6.16 -5.91
CA ILE A 221 -17.34 6.43 -6.41
C ILE A 221 -17.31 6.40 -7.94
N ASP A 222 -16.31 7.07 -8.50
CA ASP A 222 -15.95 6.90 -9.90
C ASP A 222 -15.17 5.59 -10.08
N THR A 223 -15.86 4.55 -10.55
CA THR A 223 -15.28 3.22 -10.76
C THR A 223 -14.23 3.19 -11.88
N SER A 224 -14.16 4.21 -12.74
CA SER A 224 -13.12 4.30 -13.78
C SER A 224 -11.74 4.62 -13.21
N GLN A 225 -11.69 5.22 -12.02
CA GLN A 225 -10.45 5.60 -11.33
C GLN A 225 -10.00 4.57 -10.29
N VAL A 226 -10.67 3.42 -10.21
CA VAL A 226 -10.28 2.33 -9.31
C VAL A 226 -8.99 1.68 -9.80
N ASP A 227 -8.02 1.52 -8.90
CA ASP A 227 -6.78 0.82 -9.24
C ASP A 227 -7.03 -0.69 -9.31
N SER A 228 -6.97 -1.22 -10.53
CA SER A 228 -7.16 -2.64 -10.82
C SER A 228 -5.86 -3.44 -10.88
N ARG A 229 -4.70 -2.81 -10.60
CA ARG A 229 -3.41 -3.50 -10.58
C ARG A 229 -3.33 -4.40 -9.34
N ARG A 230 -3.14 -5.70 -9.54
CA ARG A 230 -2.76 -6.63 -8.47
C ARG A 230 -1.25 -6.63 -8.27
N ASN A 231 -0.82 -6.75 -7.02
CA ASN A 231 0.60 -6.96 -6.75
C ASN A 231 0.99 -8.36 -7.22
N ILE A 232 2.22 -8.51 -7.72
CA ILE A 232 2.75 -9.82 -8.10
C ILE A 232 2.67 -10.80 -6.93
N GLN A 233 2.86 -10.34 -5.69
CA GLN A 233 2.85 -11.19 -4.49
C GLN A 233 1.48 -11.78 -4.12
N ASP A 234 0.39 -11.22 -4.66
CA ASP A 234 -0.97 -11.67 -4.38
C ASP A 234 -1.36 -12.90 -5.21
N TYR A 235 -0.53 -13.26 -6.20
CA TYR A 235 -0.72 -14.48 -7.00
C TYR A 235 -0.07 -15.70 -6.30
N ASP A 236 -0.51 -16.90 -6.67
CA ASP A 236 0.14 -18.14 -6.24
C ASP A 236 1.59 -18.24 -6.75
N GLU A 237 2.40 -19.09 -6.13
CA GLU A 237 3.84 -19.18 -6.40
C GLU A 237 4.16 -19.51 -7.87
N ALA A 238 3.32 -20.31 -8.53
CA ALA A 238 3.52 -20.67 -9.94
C ALA A 238 3.28 -19.47 -10.85
N THR A 239 2.19 -18.73 -10.60
CA THR A 239 1.87 -17.49 -11.34
C THR A 239 2.89 -16.39 -11.07
N GLN A 240 3.35 -16.23 -9.82
CA GLN A 240 4.45 -15.34 -9.47
C GLN A 240 5.71 -15.66 -10.27
N GLY A 241 6.09 -16.94 -10.34
CA GLY A 241 7.24 -17.40 -11.11
C GLY A 241 7.11 -17.06 -12.59
N ALA A 242 5.94 -17.30 -13.18
CA ALA A 242 5.65 -16.98 -14.57
C ALA A 242 5.74 -15.47 -14.86
N ILE A 243 5.16 -14.63 -14.00
CA ILE A 243 5.24 -13.16 -14.14
C ILE A 243 6.69 -12.68 -14.00
N ARG A 244 7.44 -13.16 -12.99
CA ARG A 244 8.86 -12.81 -12.81
C ARG A 244 9.68 -13.19 -14.04
N LYS A 245 9.44 -14.37 -14.60
CA LYS A 245 10.09 -14.82 -15.84
C LYS A 245 9.76 -13.91 -17.02
N ALA A 246 8.48 -13.62 -17.24
CA ALA A 246 8.05 -12.74 -18.33
C ALA A 246 8.66 -11.33 -18.23
N VAL A 247 8.71 -10.76 -17.03
CA VAL A 247 9.34 -9.44 -16.79
C VAL A 247 10.86 -9.50 -17.02
N TYR A 248 11.52 -10.59 -16.60
CA TYR A 248 12.94 -10.80 -16.88
C TYR A 248 13.22 -10.93 -18.38
N ASP A 249 12.44 -11.76 -19.08
CA ASP A 249 12.56 -11.98 -20.53
C ASP A 249 12.31 -10.67 -21.29
N GLN A 250 11.30 -9.90 -20.89
CA GLN A 250 11.01 -8.57 -21.47
C GLN A 250 12.14 -7.57 -21.20
N ARG A 251 12.72 -7.55 -19.98
CA ARG A 251 13.86 -6.69 -19.65
C ARG A 251 15.10 -7.08 -20.44
N GLN A 252 15.36 -8.37 -20.61
CA GLN A 252 16.47 -8.85 -21.44
C GLN A 252 16.26 -8.43 -22.89
N GLN A 253 15.07 -8.63 -23.47
CA GLN A 253 14.74 -8.18 -24.83
C GLN A 253 14.93 -6.66 -25.03
N GLN A 254 14.57 -5.84 -24.03
CA GLN A 254 14.78 -4.39 -24.08
C GLN A 254 16.25 -3.98 -23.96
N VAL A 255 17.07 -4.76 -23.24
CA VAL A 255 18.50 -4.49 -23.02
C VAL A 255 19.36 -5.02 -24.16
N THR A 256 19.01 -6.16 -24.77
CA THR A 256 19.79 -6.77 -25.85
C THR A 256 19.41 -6.25 -27.23
N GLY A 257 18.31 -5.51 -27.38
CA GLY A 257 17.69 -5.31 -28.69
C GLY A 257 17.17 -6.65 -29.23
N VAL A 258 16.25 -6.60 -30.18
CA VAL A 258 15.57 -7.78 -30.72
C VAL A 258 16.61 -8.83 -31.18
N PRO A 259 16.54 -10.10 -30.75
CA PRO A 259 17.38 -11.13 -31.34
C PRO A 259 17.05 -11.22 -32.84
N LEU A 260 18.08 -11.19 -33.68
CA LEU A 260 17.96 -11.34 -35.14
C LEU A 260 17.10 -12.57 -35.45
N THR A 261 16.13 -12.39 -36.34
CA THR A 261 15.33 -13.51 -36.84
C THR A 261 16.25 -14.57 -37.46
N PRO A 262 15.83 -15.84 -37.51
CA PRO A 262 16.65 -16.90 -38.13
C PRO A 262 17.10 -16.55 -39.56
N GLU A 263 16.27 -15.84 -40.33
CA GLU A 263 16.63 -15.35 -41.67
C GLU A 263 17.75 -14.30 -41.64
N GLU A 264 17.72 -13.37 -40.68
CA GLU A 264 18.75 -12.33 -40.54
C GLU A 264 20.08 -12.88 -40.03
N GLN A 265 20.07 -13.92 -39.19
CA GLN A 265 21.28 -14.62 -38.76
C GLN A 265 21.96 -15.34 -39.94
N MET A 266 21.17 -16.04 -40.76
CA MET A 266 21.68 -16.70 -41.97
C MET A 266 22.26 -15.69 -42.97
N LEU A 267 21.65 -14.51 -43.09
CA LEU A 267 22.14 -13.47 -43.99
C LEU A 267 23.45 -12.82 -43.49
N GLN A 268 23.65 -12.80 -42.18
CA GLN A 268 24.87 -12.28 -41.57
C GLN A 268 26.02 -13.28 -41.70
N GLU A 269 25.78 -14.58 -41.45
CA GLU A 269 26.76 -15.64 -41.68
C GLU A 269 27.15 -15.77 -43.17
N ALA A 270 26.21 -15.53 -44.08
CA ALA A 270 26.47 -15.54 -45.51
C ALA A 270 27.35 -14.38 -46.00
N LYS A 271 27.43 -13.26 -45.26
CA LYS A 271 28.28 -12.12 -45.63
C LYS A 271 29.76 -12.38 -45.44
N ASP A 272 30.11 -13.17 -44.42
CA ASP A 272 31.49 -13.41 -44.00
C ASP A 272 32.12 -14.68 -44.64
N LEU A 273 31.38 -15.40 -45.48
CA LEU A 273 31.87 -16.56 -46.21
C LEU A 273 32.71 -16.16 -47.45
N PRO A 274 33.83 -16.86 -47.73
CA PRO A 274 34.64 -16.61 -48.91
C PRO A 274 33.86 -16.95 -50.19
N GLY A 275 33.66 -15.95 -51.05
CA GLY A 275 32.79 -16.02 -52.23
C GLY A 275 31.44 -15.30 -52.09
N SER A 276 31.21 -14.64 -50.94
CA SER A 276 30.05 -13.78 -50.70
C SER A 276 29.95 -12.66 -51.75
N PRO A 277 28.77 -12.43 -52.36
CA PRO A 277 28.55 -11.32 -53.31
C PRO A 277 28.62 -9.93 -52.64
N PHE A 278 28.76 -9.89 -51.30
CA PHE A 278 28.93 -8.68 -50.50
C PHE A 278 30.40 -8.33 -50.23
N LEU A 279 31.35 -9.20 -50.58
CA LEU A 279 32.78 -8.88 -50.53
C LEU A 279 33.21 -8.19 -51.83
N PRO A 280 34.04 -7.13 -51.77
CA PRO A 280 34.51 -6.45 -52.97
C PRO A 280 35.36 -7.40 -53.81
N SER A 281 35.03 -7.51 -55.10
CA SER A 281 35.79 -8.28 -56.07
C SER A 281 37.25 -7.82 -56.07
N THR A 282 38.17 -8.66 -55.62
CA THR A 282 39.59 -8.47 -55.89
C THR A 282 39.83 -8.72 -57.38
N GLN A 283 39.64 -7.67 -58.19
CA GLN A 283 40.28 -7.59 -59.50
C GLN A 283 41.75 -7.20 -59.26
N ASP A 284 42.62 -8.22 -59.28
CA ASP A 284 44.06 -8.01 -59.42
C ASP A 284 44.39 -7.68 -60.88
N LYS A 285 45.11 -6.56 -61.04
CA LYS A 285 45.79 -5.99 -62.24
C LYS A 285 44.97 -5.29 -63.31
#